data_AF-A0A9X2IFX0-F1
#
_entry.id   AF-A0A9X2IFX0-F1
#
_cell.length_a   1.000
_cell.length_b   1.000
_cell.length_c   1.000
_cell.angle_alpha   90.00
_cell.angle_beta   90.00
_cell.angle_gamma   90.00
#
_symmetry.space_group_name_H-M   'P 1'
#
loop_
_entity.id
_entity.type
_entity.pdbx_description
1 polymer ?
#
loop_
_entity_poly.entity_id
_entity_poly.type
_entity_poly.pdbx_seq_one_letter_code
_entity_poly.pdbx_strand_id
1 'polypeptide(L)'
;MPIASPRWLGQPDLVDRRARIVAEADSFSWHGGRADLVRDAARYNALVVHGWTVLRFSWEEVMLHPRRVEQTLRDAVRLRTAA
;
A
#
# COMPACT_ATOMS: atom_id res chain seq x y z
N MET A 1 -1.62 5.97 9.18
CA MET A 1 -1.67 5.42 10.57
C MET A 1 -0.66 4.28 10.69
N PRO A 2 0.02 4.07 11.83
CA PRO A 2 0.98 2.98 11.97
C PRO A 2 0.28 1.61 12.04
N ILE A 3 0.89 0.61 11.39
CA ILE A 3 0.50 -0.80 11.47
C ILE A 3 1.56 -1.55 12.30
N ALA A 4 1.11 -2.32 13.28
CA ALA A 4 1.96 -3.17 14.11
C ALA A 4 1.31 -4.55 14.32
N SER A 5 2.09 -5.62 14.12
CA SER A 5 1.71 -7.02 14.40
C SER A 5 2.95 -7.93 14.31
N PRO A 6 3.30 -8.76 15.32
CA PRO A 6 3.74 -8.40 16.69
C PRO A 6 4.95 -7.44 16.75
N ARG A 7 5.44 -6.95 15.61
CA ARG A 7 6.44 -5.87 15.48
C ARG A 7 5.88 -4.70 14.67
N TRP A 8 6.52 -3.53 14.76
CA TRP A 8 6.17 -2.38 13.91
C TRP A 8 6.40 -2.73 12.42
N LEU A 9 5.39 -2.50 11.59
CA LEU A 9 5.42 -2.84 10.16
C LEU A 9 5.54 -1.61 9.25
N GLY A 10 5.20 -0.41 9.74
CA GLY A 10 5.27 0.80 8.93
C GLY A 10 4.16 1.80 9.26
N GLN A 11 4.25 3.00 8.69
CA GLN A 11 3.16 3.95 8.61
C GLN A 11 2.85 4.21 7.13
N PRO A 12 1.82 3.56 6.58
CA PRO A 12 1.36 3.85 5.23
C PRO A 12 0.58 5.16 5.16
N ASP A 13 0.49 5.70 3.93
CA ASP A 13 -0.29 6.89 3.61
C ASP A 13 -1.76 6.70 3.96
N LEU A 14 -2.37 5.63 3.44
CA LEU A 14 -3.76 5.28 3.67
C LEU A 14 -3.90 3.83 4.14
N VAL A 15 -4.78 3.62 5.13
CA VAL A 15 -5.00 2.31 5.74
C VAL A 15 -6.49 2.11 6.03
N ASP A 16 -7.06 1.04 5.49
CA ASP A 16 -8.33 0.48 5.94
C ASP A 16 -8.06 -0.76 6.79
N ARG A 17 -8.24 -0.64 8.11
CA ARG A 17 -7.97 -1.73 9.06
C ARG A 17 -9.02 -2.83 9.01
N ARG A 18 -10.26 -2.50 8.64
CA ARG A 18 -11.37 -3.46 8.58
C ARG A 18 -11.20 -4.37 7.38
N ALA A 19 -10.91 -3.79 6.22
CA ALA A 19 -10.61 -4.54 5.01
C ALA A 19 -9.17 -5.09 4.98
N ARG A 20 -8.28 -4.63 5.88
CA ARG A 20 -6.83 -4.92 5.86
C ARG A 20 -6.17 -4.49 4.54
N ILE A 21 -6.47 -3.28 4.09
CA ILE A 21 -5.90 -2.68 2.88
C ILE A 21 -4.95 -1.55 3.27
N VAL A 22 -3.81 -1.52 2.62
CA VAL A 22 -2.82 -0.46 2.63
C VAL A 22 -2.72 0.12 1.23
N ALA A 23 -2.76 1.45 1.10
CA ALA A 23 -2.48 2.14 -0.15
C ALA A 23 -1.36 3.17 0.06
N GLU A 24 -0.35 3.11 -0.79
CA GLU A 24 0.83 3.99 -0.78
C GLU A 24 0.88 4.78 -2.09
N ALA A 25 1.11 6.09 -1.98
CA ALA A 25 1.35 6.96 -3.12
C ALA A 25 2.86 7.09 -3.33
N ASP A 26 3.38 6.32 -4.28
CA ASP A 26 4.81 6.25 -4.55
C ASP A 26 5.24 7.41 -5.45
N SER A 27 6.04 8.32 -4.89
CA SER A 27 6.77 9.29 -5.68
C SER A 27 8.14 8.72 -6.03
N PHE A 28 8.24 8.16 -7.24
CA PHE A 28 9.50 7.61 -7.77
C PHE A 28 10.66 8.62 -7.71
N SER A 29 10.34 9.93 -7.68
CA SER A 29 11.26 11.05 -7.60
C SER A 29 12.03 11.16 -6.27
N TRP A 30 11.58 10.52 -5.18
CA TRP A 30 12.18 10.69 -3.83
C TRP A 30 12.69 9.40 -3.18
N HIS A 31 12.55 8.23 -3.82
CA HIS A 31 12.95 6.91 -3.29
C HIS A 31 13.88 6.11 -4.21
N GLY A 32 14.71 6.79 -5.01
CA GLY A 32 15.55 6.15 -6.04
C GLY A 32 16.79 5.38 -5.54
N GLY A 33 17.05 5.35 -4.23
CA GLY A 33 18.23 4.70 -3.66
C GLY A 33 18.08 3.17 -3.51
N ARG A 34 19.15 2.41 -3.75
CA ARG A 34 19.16 0.94 -3.53
C ARG A 34 18.76 0.56 -2.10
N ALA A 35 19.15 1.35 -1.10
CA ALA A 35 18.80 1.11 0.30
C ALA A 35 17.30 1.35 0.59
N ASP A 36 16.68 2.32 -0.09
CA ASP A 36 15.25 2.59 0.04
C ASP A 36 14.44 1.43 -0.57
N LEU A 37 14.84 0.98 -1.77
CA LEU A 37 14.22 -0.17 -2.43
C LEU A 37 14.25 -1.44 -1.55
N VAL A 38 15.39 -1.74 -0.93
CA VAL A 38 15.52 -2.92 -0.04
C VAL A 38 14.61 -2.79 1.18
N ARG A 39 14.53 -1.60 1.77
CA ARG A 39 13.69 -1.33 2.94
C ARG A 39 12.20 -1.46 2.60
N ASP A 40 11.78 -0.89 1.48
CA ASP A 40 10.40 -0.94 1.01
C ASP A 40 9.99 -2.37 0.64
N ALA A 41 10.84 -3.12 -0.06
CA ALA A 41 10.59 -4.53 -0.35
C ALA A 41 10.39 -5.34 0.94
N ALA A 42 11.25 -5.17 1.93
CA ALA A 42 11.12 -5.85 3.22
C ALA A 42 9.81 -5.48 3.95
N ARG A 43 9.45 -4.19 3.93
CA ARG A 43 8.22 -3.65 4.53
C ARG A 43 6.97 -4.24 3.88
N TYR A 44 6.86 -4.16 2.55
CA TYR A 44 5.69 -4.65 1.83
C TYR A 44 5.54 -6.17 1.93
N ASN A 45 6.64 -6.93 1.86
CA ASN A 45 6.60 -8.37 2.06
C ASN A 45 6.07 -8.73 3.46
N ALA A 46 6.49 -8.01 4.50
CA ALA A 46 5.99 -8.24 5.85
C ALA A 46 4.48 -7.97 5.95
N LEU A 47 3.98 -6.88 5.35
CA LEU A 47 2.55 -6.57 5.31
C LEU A 47 1.76 -7.70 4.61
N VAL A 48 2.22 -8.16 3.44
CA VAL A 48 1.57 -9.23 2.68
C VAL A 48 1.52 -10.54 3.48
N VAL A 49 2.64 -10.95 4.08
CA VAL A 49 2.71 -12.17 4.92
C VAL A 49 1.76 -12.09 6.13
N HIS A 50 1.50 -10.90 6.65
CA HIS A 50 0.53 -10.68 7.74
C HIS A 50 -0.92 -10.49 7.27
N GLY A 51 -1.21 -10.80 6.00
CA GLY A 51 -2.56 -10.81 5.44
C GLY A 51 -3.11 -9.45 5.07
N TRP A 52 -2.23 -8.46 4.85
CA TRP A 52 -2.60 -7.17 4.30
C TRP A 52 -2.55 -7.18 2.77
N THR A 53 -3.55 -6.55 2.14
CA THR A 53 -3.47 -6.17 0.73
C THR A 53 -2.72 -4.86 0.64
N VAL A 54 -1.61 -4.85 -0.11
CA VAL A 54 -0.80 -3.64 -0.34
C VAL A 54 -0.99 -3.17 -1.77
N LEU A 55 -1.48 -1.95 -1.95
CA LEU A 55 -1.64 -1.27 -3.22
C LEU A 55 -0.63 -0.12 -3.28
N ARG A 56 0.08 -0.01 -4.41
CA ARG A 56 1.03 1.08 -4.66
C ARG A 56 0.60 1.79 -5.92
N PHE A 57 0.47 3.10 -5.84
CA PHE A 57 0.09 3.95 -6.95
C PHE A 57 1.23 4.89 -7.26
N SER A 58 1.64 5.02 -8.51
CA SER A 58 2.63 6.05 -8.86
C SER A 58 2.01 7.45 -8.77
N TRP A 59 2.85 8.47 -8.64
CA TRP A 59 2.43 9.86 -8.74
C TRP A 59 1.63 10.12 -10.03
N GLU A 60 2.07 9.60 -11.18
CA GLU A 60 1.37 9.75 -12.45
C GLU A 60 -0.01 9.09 -12.43
N GLU A 61 -0.16 7.92 -11.81
CA GLU A 61 -1.48 7.28 -11.68
C GLU A 61 -2.43 8.12 -10.83
N VAL A 62 -1.94 8.64 -9.70
CA VAL A 62 -2.73 9.48 -8.80
C VAL A 62 -3.14 10.78 -9.49
N MET A 63 -2.22 11.43 -10.20
CA MET A 63 -2.45 12.76 -10.78
C MET A 63 -3.13 12.72 -12.15
N LEU A 64 -2.79 11.75 -12.99
CA LEU A 64 -3.23 11.70 -14.38
C LEU A 64 -4.32 10.64 -14.62
N HIS A 65 -4.45 9.65 -13.73
CA HIS A 65 -5.39 8.54 -13.90
C HIS A 65 -6.22 8.22 -12.64
N PRO A 66 -6.84 9.21 -11.97
CA PRO A 66 -7.55 8.99 -10.70
C PRO A 66 -8.69 7.98 -10.78
N ARG A 67 -9.34 7.83 -11.94
CA ARG A 67 -10.37 6.79 -12.15
C ARG A 67 -9.81 5.37 -12.08
N ARG A 68 -8.56 5.15 -12.50
CA ARG A 68 -7.90 3.84 -12.37
C ARG A 68 -7.62 3.52 -10.91
N VAL A 69 -7.09 4.49 -10.16
CA VAL A 69 -6.87 4.38 -8.71
C VAL A 69 -8.17 4.05 -7.99
N GLU A 70 -9.25 4.79 -8.28
CA GLU A 70 -10.58 4.53 -7.70
C GLU A 70 -11.05 3.10 -7.99
N GLN A 71 -10.95 2.66 -9.25
CA GLN A 71 -11.38 1.32 -9.63
C GLN A 71 -10.59 0.23 -8.88
N THR A 72 -9.26 0.36 -8.82
CA THR A 72 -8.40 -0.57 -8.06
C THR A 72 -8.78 -0.62 -6.59
N LEU A 73 -9.03 0.54 -5.95
CA LEU A 73 -9.49 0.59 -4.56
C LEU A 73 -10.84 -0.10 -4.36
N ARG A 74 -11.81 0.15 -5.25
CA ARG A 74 -13.14 -0.48 -5.20
C ARG A 74 -13.06 -2.00 -5.33
N ASP A 75 -12.24 -2.50 -6.25
CA ASP A 75 -12.08 -3.93 -6.46
C ASP A 75 -11.40 -4.60 -5.27
N ALA A 76 -10.36 -3.96 -4.71
CA ALA A 76 -9.71 -4.43 -3.50
C ALA A 76 -10.68 -4.49 -2.31
N VAL A 77 -11.47 -3.45 -2.08
CA VAL A 77 -12.49 -3.44 -1.01
C VAL A 77 -13.50 -4.56 -1.24
N ARG A 78 -14.03 -4.71 -2.46
CA ARG A 78 -15.01 -5.76 -2.79
C ARG A 78 -14.47 -7.16 -2.47
N LEU A 79 -13.23 -7.46 -2.89
CA LEU A 79 -12.59 -8.75 -2.64
C LEU A 79 -12.36 -9.00 -1.14
N ARG A 80 -12.10 -7.95 -0.35
CA ARG A 80 -11.82 -8.06 1.08
C ARG A 80 -13.07 -8.09 1.96
N THR A 81 -14.21 -7.61 1.47
CA THR A 81 -15.48 -7.61 2.22
C THR A 81 -16.45 -8.71 1.79
N ALA A 82 -16.21 -9.35 0.64
CA ALA A 82 -17.03 -10.47 0.16
C ALA A 82 -16.65 -11.83 0.77
N ALA A 83 -15.50 -11.89 1.47
CA ALA A 83 -15.03 -13.05 2.22
C ALA A 83 -15.32 -12.88 3.71
#